data_AF-A0A7C3MMM2-F1
#
_entry.id   AF-A0A7C3MMM2-F1
#
_cell.length_a   1.000
_cell.length_b   1.000
_cell.length_c   1.000
_cell.angle_alpha   90.00
_cell.angle_beta   90.00
_cell.angle_gamma   90.00
#
_symmetry.space_group_name_H-M   'P 1'
#
loop_
_entity.id
_entity.type
_entity.pdbx_description
1 polymer ?
#
loop_
_entity_poly.entity_id
_entity_poly.type
_entity_poly.pdbx_seq_one_letter_code
_entity_poly.pdbx_strand_id
1 'polypeptide(L)'
;MTSSLLSEVRAFPAQSARVCLGPGAPRSVADFLERAGFEVLSYAQRHHARLYVDFLGARPAGIDVISVDLAAKAGFSPRPSADFACDDPEAVACFIVSSMLGLNPTLVTTDREMLGVIRSAVAVAASHVPVVLSGEVGVGKQSLARLMHAASRSTGAWIPANCSSFEDVDMGALAQSAGRAGAPATLFLDELGELSALGQ
;
A
#
# COMPACT_ATOMS: atom_id res chain seq x y z
N MET A 1 21.71 -11.19 -13.45
CA MET A 1 22.24 -10.55 -12.22
C MET A 1 21.12 -9.70 -11.58
N THR A 2 20.03 -10.34 -11.16
CA THR A 2 18.72 -9.72 -10.84
C THR A 2 18.38 -9.80 -9.34
N SER A 3 19.40 -9.69 -8.47
CA SER A 3 19.32 -10.19 -7.09
C SER A 3 19.18 -9.16 -5.96
N SER A 4 18.99 -7.85 -6.22
CA SER A 4 19.24 -6.85 -5.15
C SER A 4 18.19 -5.75 -4.95
N LEU A 5 17.02 -5.79 -5.59
CA LEU A 5 16.09 -4.65 -5.53
C LEU A 5 15.13 -4.65 -4.33
N LEU A 6 14.90 -5.80 -3.69
CA LEU A 6 14.05 -5.93 -2.49
C LEU A 6 14.85 -6.24 -1.21
N SER A 7 16.12 -6.65 -1.32
CA SER A 7 16.96 -7.01 -0.17
C SER A 7 17.35 -5.82 0.71
N GLU A 8 17.22 -4.59 0.22
CA GLU A 8 17.61 -3.37 0.93
C GLU A 8 16.44 -2.51 1.41
N VAL A 9 15.19 -2.93 1.16
CA VAL A 9 14.02 -2.33 1.81
C VAL A 9 14.03 -2.84 3.26
N ARG A 10 14.80 -2.18 4.13
CA ARG A 10 14.79 -2.43 5.57
C ARG A 10 13.36 -2.29 6.07
N ALA A 11 12.77 -3.44 6.40
CA ALA A 11 11.56 -3.68 7.19
C ALA A 11 10.61 -2.48 7.33
N PHE A 12 9.49 -2.53 6.59
CA PHE A 12 8.28 -1.84 7.00
C PHE A 12 8.05 -2.10 8.51
N PRO A 13 7.63 -1.12 9.31
CA PRO A 13 7.33 -1.31 10.74
C PRO A 13 6.05 -2.16 10.95
N ALA A 14 5.64 -2.97 9.97
CA ALA A 14 4.69 -4.04 10.14
C ALA A 14 5.39 -5.13 10.97
N GLN A 15 5.07 -5.20 12.26
CA GLN A 15 5.32 -6.39 13.06
C GLN A 15 4.87 -7.63 12.25
N SER A 16 5.81 -8.43 11.74
CA SER A 16 5.61 -9.75 11.12
C SER A 16 4.21 -9.97 10.53
N ALA A 17 3.82 -9.19 9.53
CA ALA A 17 2.47 -9.28 9.00
C ALA A 17 2.33 -10.60 8.22
N ARG A 18 1.39 -11.44 8.64
CA ARG A 18 1.19 -12.79 8.11
C ARG A 18 0.12 -12.79 7.02
N VAL A 19 0.42 -13.42 5.90
CA VAL A 19 -0.51 -13.56 4.76
C VAL A 19 -0.67 -15.04 4.43
N CYS A 20 -1.89 -15.50 4.18
CA CYS A 20 -2.15 -16.85 3.71
C CYS A 20 -2.50 -16.81 2.23
N LEU A 21 -1.76 -17.53 1.39
CA LEU A 21 -2.09 -17.67 -0.01
C LEU A 21 -2.97 -18.91 -0.21
N GLY A 22 -4.09 -18.72 -0.90
CA GLY A 22 -5.01 -19.79 -1.23
C GLY A 22 -4.47 -20.74 -2.32
N PRO A 23 -5.15 -21.87 -2.54
CA PRO A 23 -4.81 -22.78 -3.63
C PRO A 23 -4.79 -22.05 -4.97
N GLY A 24 -3.83 -22.38 -5.86
CA GLY A 24 -3.65 -21.71 -7.16
C GLY A 24 -2.70 -20.53 -7.15
N ALA A 25 -2.19 -20.11 -5.98
CA ALA A 25 -1.18 -19.07 -5.87
C ALA A 25 0.13 -19.46 -6.59
N PRO A 26 0.66 -18.63 -7.50
CA PRO A 26 1.98 -18.85 -8.08
C PRO A 26 3.08 -18.74 -7.03
N ARG A 27 4.12 -19.56 -7.17
CA ARG A 27 5.33 -19.47 -6.31
C ARG A 27 5.98 -18.09 -6.37
N SER A 28 5.99 -17.46 -7.55
CA SER A 28 6.55 -16.11 -7.72
C SER A 28 5.86 -15.05 -6.85
N VAL A 29 4.55 -15.19 -6.58
CA VAL A 29 3.80 -14.30 -5.67
C VAL A 29 4.26 -14.53 -4.22
N ALA A 30 4.37 -15.79 -3.80
CA ALA A 30 4.88 -16.13 -2.47
C ALA A 30 6.29 -15.59 -2.25
N ASP A 31 7.20 -15.86 -3.20
CA ASP A 31 8.59 -15.42 -3.12
C ASP A 31 8.69 -13.87 -3.08
N PHE A 32 7.81 -13.16 -3.78
CA PHE A 32 7.76 -11.70 -3.75
C PHE A 32 7.34 -11.19 -2.37
N LEU A 33 6.30 -11.76 -1.77
CA LEU A 33 5.79 -11.37 -0.46
C LEU A 33 6.82 -11.64 0.64
N GLU A 34 7.50 -12.78 0.60
CA GLU A 34 8.59 -13.11 1.52
C GLU A 34 9.75 -12.11 1.40
N ARG A 35 10.15 -11.75 0.17
CA ARG A 35 11.17 -10.72 -0.06
C ARG A 35 10.73 -9.33 0.42
N ALA A 36 9.44 -9.04 0.38
CA ALA A 36 8.87 -7.80 0.93
C ALA A 36 8.76 -7.82 2.47
N GLY A 37 9.11 -8.94 3.12
CA GLY A 37 9.14 -9.08 4.57
C GLY A 37 7.87 -9.65 5.20
N PHE A 38 6.94 -10.18 4.40
CA PHE A 38 5.73 -10.84 4.90
C PHE A 38 5.98 -12.33 5.17
N GLU A 39 5.37 -12.85 6.22
CA GLU A 39 5.37 -14.29 6.50
C GLU A 39 4.22 -14.95 5.73
N VAL A 40 4.55 -15.84 4.79
CA VAL A 40 3.55 -16.58 4.00
C VAL A 40 3.16 -17.86 4.74
N LEU A 41 1.89 -17.94 5.16
CA LEU A 41 1.34 -19.06 5.91
C LEU A 41 0.70 -20.11 5.01
N SER A 42 0.70 -21.34 5.51
CA SER A 42 -0.09 -22.43 4.93
C SER A 42 -1.59 -22.27 5.19
N TYR A 43 -2.43 -22.90 4.36
CA TYR A 43 -3.88 -22.90 4.54
C TYR A 43 -4.34 -23.41 5.93
N ALA A 44 -3.60 -24.34 6.52
CA ALA A 44 -3.88 -24.85 7.87
C ALA A 44 -3.76 -23.77 8.93
N GLN A 45 -2.84 -22.81 8.73
CA GLN A 45 -2.58 -21.69 9.64
C GLN A 45 -3.33 -20.42 9.25
N ARG A 46 -4.26 -20.48 8.27
CA ARG A 46 -4.92 -19.29 7.71
C ARG A 46 -5.50 -18.36 8.76
N HIS A 47 -6.08 -18.86 9.85
CA HIS A 47 -6.65 -18.03 10.93
C HIS A 47 -5.63 -17.20 11.71
N HIS A 48 -4.32 -17.45 11.52
CA HIS A 48 -3.24 -16.62 12.04
C HIS A 48 -2.76 -15.56 11.02
N ALA A 49 -3.25 -15.61 9.78
CA ALA A 49 -2.98 -14.57 8.80
C ALA A 49 -3.87 -13.36 9.06
N ARG A 50 -3.32 -12.18 8.81
CA ARG A 50 -4.10 -10.95 8.72
C ARG A 50 -5.00 -10.96 7.50
N LEU A 51 -4.54 -11.59 6.41
CA LEU A 51 -5.21 -11.59 5.13
C LEU A 51 -5.08 -12.96 4.47
N TYR A 52 -6.20 -13.47 3.97
CA TYR A 52 -6.23 -14.62 3.08
C TYR A 52 -6.43 -14.15 1.63
N VAL A 53 -5.60 -14.65 0.72
CA VAL A 53 -5.66 -14.31 -0.70
C VAL A 53 -6.25 -15.47 -1.49
N ASP A 54 -7.45 -15.28 -2.04
CA ASP A 54 -8.16 -16.28 -2.82
C ASP A 54 -7.87 -16.18 -4.32
N PHE A 55 -7.39 -17.27 -4.91
CA PHE A 55 -7.13 -17.38 -6.35
C PHE A 55 -8.19 -18.20 -7.10
N LEU A 56 -9.03 -18.97 -6.41
CA LEU A 56 -9.88 -20.00 -7.04
C LEU A 56 -11.35 -20.02 -6.58
N GLY A 57 -11.73 -19.22 -5.59
CA GLY A 57 -13.11 -19.03 -5.12
C GLY A 57 -13.34 -19.44 -3.68
N ALA A 58 -12.27 -19.80 -2.96
CA ALA A 58 -12.35 -20.20 -1.58
C ALA A 58 -12.36 -18.97 -0.67
N ARG A 59 -13.49 -18.71 0.00
CA ARG A 59 -13.60 -17.64 1.00
C ARG A 59 -13.85 -18.25 2.39
N PRO A 60 -12.79 -18.55 3.16
CA PRO A 60 -12.95 -19.06 4.53
C PRO A 60 -13.62 -18.02 5.43
N ALA A 61 -14.49 -18.46 6.34
CA ALA A 61 -15.13 -17.59 7.31
C ALA A 61 -14.16 -17.19 8.43
N GLY A 62 -14.33 -15.96 8.96
CA GLY A 62 -13.59 -15.47 10.12
C GLY A 62 -12.20 -14.89 9.84
N ILE A 63 -11.88 -14.62 8.57
CA ILE A 63 -10.64 -13.98 8.13
C ILE A 63 -10.94 -13.00 7.01
N ASP A 64 -10.18 -11.90 6.95
CA ASP A 64 -10.25 -10.98 5.82
C ASP A 64 -9.78 -11.67 4.56
N VAL A 65 -10.57 -11.55 3.50
CA VAL A 65 -10.28 -12.17 2.21
C VAL A 65 -10.23 -11.11 1.13
N ILE A 66 -9.14 -11.13 0.34
CA ILE A 66 -9.12 -10.53 -0.99
C ILE A 66 -9.10 -11.64 -2.03
N SER A 67 -9.79 -11.45 -3.14
CA SER A 67 -9.84 -12.36 -4.28
C SER A 67 -9.06 -11.77 -5.44
N VAL A 68 -8.11 -12.53 -5.97
CA VAL A 68 -7.28 -12.12 -7.09
C VAL A 68 -7.40 -13.11 -8.22
N ASP A 69 -7.47 -12.60 -9.45
CA ASP A 69 -7.53 -13.43 -10.65
C ASP A 69 -6.27 -13.24 -11.47
N LEU A 70 -5.53 -14.34 -11.58
CA LEU A 70 -4.48 -14.45 -12.58
C LEU A 70 -5.11 -14.90 -13.88
N ALA A 71 -5.31 -13.95 -14.78
CA ALA A 71 -5.84 -14.19 -16.12
C ALA A 71 -4.77 -14.89 -16.99
N ALA A 72 -4.33 -16.09 -16.59
CA ALA A 72 -3.22 -16.80 -17.22
C ALA A 72 -3.53 -17.31 -18.65
N LYS A 73 -4.77 -17.15 -19.15
CA LYS A 73 -5.15 -17.53 -20.52
C LYS A 73 -6.16 -16.56 -21.09
N ALA A 74 -5.78 -15.95 -22.23
CA ALA A 74 -6.69 -15.23 -23.12
C ALA A 74 -7.96 -16.09 -23.35
N GLY A 75 -9.09 -15.64 -22.83
CA GLY A 75 -10.39 -16.30 -23.01
C GLY A 75 -11.23 -16.54 -21.75
N PHE A 76 -10.68 -16.36 -20.54
CA PHE A 76 -11.48 -16.36 -19.31
C PHE A 76 -11.74 -14.93 -18.83
N SER A 77 -13.02 -14.62 -18.55
CA SER A 77 -13.39 -13.38 -17.87
C SER A 77 -13.04 -13.51 -16.37
N PRO A 78 -12.51 -12.45 -15.74
CA PRO A 78 -12.31 -12.45 -14.30
C PRO A 78 -13.60 -12.79 -13.56
N ARG A 79 -13.48 -13.50 -12.44
CA ARG A 79 -14.56 -13.80 -11.52
C ARG A 79 -15.20 -12.49 -11.07
N PRO A 80 -16.54 -12.38 -11.02
CA PRO A 80 -17.21 -11.17 -10.54
C PRO A 80 -16.85 -10.79 -9.10
N SER A 81 -16.36 -11.76 -8.31
CA SER A 81 -15.91 -11.56 -6.94
C SER A 81 -14.44 -11.17 -6.82
N ALA A 82 -13.68 -11.04 -7.91
CA ALA A 82 -12.27 -10.68 -7.86
C ALA A 82 -12.12 -9.18 -7.53
N ASP A 83 -11.35 -8.89 -6.48
CA ASP A 83 -10.97 -7.53 -6.09
C ASP A 83 -9.88 -6.97 -7.01
N PHE A 84 -9.09 -7.84 -7.63
CA PHE A 84 -8.08 -7.49 -8.62
C PHE A 84 -7.88 -8.61 -9.64
N ALA A 85 -7.67 -8.25 -10.90
CA ALA A 85 -7.45 -9.22 -11.97
C ALA A 85 -6.38 -8.72 -12.94
N CYS A 86 -5.33 -9.50 -13.15
CA CYS A 86 -4.33 -9.26 -14.19
C CYS A 86 -3.65 -10.57 -14.60
N ASP A 87 -2.85 -10.54 -15.67
CA ASP A 87 -2.06 -11.67 -16.14
C ASP A 87 -0.65 -11.73 -15.55
N ASP A 88 -0.23 -10.67 -14.83
CA ASP A 88 1.11 -10.53 -14.25
C ASP A 88 1.14 -10.88 -12.74
N PRO A 89 1.82 -11.98 -12.35
CA PRO A 89 2.01 -12.34 -10.95
C PRO A 89 2.70 -11.26 -10.10
N GLU A 90 3.60 -10.45 -10.66
CA GLU A 90 4.27 -9.38 -9.91
C GLU A 90 3.29 -8.25 -9.59
N ALA A 91 2.40 -7.91 -10.51
CA ALA A 91 1.34 -6.93 -10.26
C ALA A 91 0.36 -7.44 -9.18
N VAL A 92 0.00 -8.72 -9.20
CA VAL A 92 -0.80 -9.34 -8.12
C VAL A 92 -0.07 -9.25 -6.78
N ALA A 93 1.22 -9.57 -6.75
CA ALA A 93 2.01 -9.46 -5.53
C ALA A 93 2.06 -8.01 -5.01
N CYS A 94 2.24 -7.04 -5.91
CA CYS A 94 2.22 -5.60 -5.58
C CYS A 94 0.86 -5.17 -5.02
N PHE A 95 -0.23 -5.64 -5.61
CA PHE A 95 -1.59 -5.42 -5.08
C PHE A 95 -1.75 -5.98 -3.67
N ILE A 96 -1.32 -7.23 -3.42
CA ILE A 96 -1.38 -7.86 -2.10
C ILE A 96 -0.58 -7.06 -1.07
N VAL A 97 0.64 -6.61 -1.42
CA VAL A 97 1.45 -5.74 -0.54
C VAL A 97 0.70 -4.45 -0.21
N SER A 98 0.14 -3.77 -1.22
CA SER A 98 -0.66 -2.56 -1.04
C SER A 98 -1.85 -2.78 -0.10
N SER A 99 -2.59 -3.88 -0.26
CA SER A 99 -3.69 -4.26 0.63
C SER A 99 -3.22 -4.56 2.05
N MET A 100 -2.10 -5.27 2.21
CA MET A 100 -1.50 -5.59 3.51
C MET A 100 -1.04 -4.34 4.26
N LEU A 101 -0.56 -3.33 3.53
CA LEU A 101 -0.19 -2.02 4.06
C LEU A 101 -1.40 -1.11 4.30
N GLY A 102 -2.61 -1.53 3.91
CA GLY A 102 -3.84 -0.73 4.06
C GLY A 102 -3.88 0.51 3.17
N LEU A 103 -3.21 0.47 2.01
CA LEU A 103 -3.20 1.60 1.07
C LEU A 103 -4.58 1.72 0.40
N ASN A 104 -5.19 2.89 0.54
CA ASN A 104 -6.44 3.23 -0.14
C ASN A 104 -6.39 4.67 -0.67
N PRO A 105 -6.14 4.90 -1.96
CA PRO A 105 -6.12 3.91 -3.03
C PRO A 105 -4.89 2.98 -3.00
N THR A 106 -5.01 1.80 -3.59
CA THR A 106 -3.89 0.85 -3.74
C THR A 106 -2.84 1.41 -4.71
N LEU A 107 -1.60 0.94 -4.58
CA LEU A 107 -0.51 1.25 -5.52
C LEU A 107 -0.08 -0.05 -6.20
N VAL A 108 -0.27 -0.16 -7.51
CA VAL A 108 0.14 -1.34 -8.29
C VAL A 108 1.05 -0.89 -9.40
N THR A 109 2.24 -1.46 -9.49
CA THR A 109 3.16 -1.22 -10.60
C THR A 109 4.14 -2.37 -10.78
N THR A 110 4.51 -2.61 -12.03
CA THR A 110 5.62 -3.49 -12.43
C THR A 110 6.68 -2.71 -13.21
N ASP A 111 6.49 -1.40 -13.36
CA ASP A 111 7.42 -0.51 -14.05
C ASP A 111 8.67 -0.25 -13.19
N ARG A 112 9.84 -0.38 -13.81
CA ARG A 112 11.12 -0.27 -13.10
C ARG A 112 11.41 1.14 -12.60
N GLU A 113 11.00 2.17 -13.34
CA GLU A 113 11.21 3.56 -12.95
C GLU A 113 10.32 3.90 -11.76
N MET A 114 9.04 3.50 -11.80
CA MET A 114 8.10 3.66 -10.69
C MET A 114 8.55 2.90 -9.43
N LEU A 115 9.08 1.68 -9.58
CA LEU A 115 9.71 0.97 -8.47
C LEU A 115 10.91 1.74 -7.90
N GLY A 116 11.65 2.48 -8.73
CA GLY A 116 12.68 3.42 -8.30
C GLY A 116 12.13 4.59 -7.47
N VAL A 117 11.04 5.19 -7.93
CA VAL A 117 10.33 6.25 -7.20
C VAL A 117 9.87 5.75 -5.83
N ILE A 118 9.28 4.56 -5.77
CA ILE A 118 8.84 3.92 -4.52
C ILE A 118 10.01 3.74 -3.55
N ARG A 119 11.17 3.23 -4.01
CA ARG A 119 12.36 3.07 -3.17
C ARG A 119 12.83 4.40 -2.58
N SER A 120 12.91 5.44 -3.40
CA SER A 120 13.28 6.78 -2.94
C SER A 120 12.29 7.34 -1.93
N ALA A 121 10.98 7.17 -2.19
CA ALA A 121 9.91 7.61 -1.29
C ALA A 121 9.98 6.92 0.08
N VAL A 122 10.16 5.59 0.10
CA VAL A 122 10.32 4.80 1.34
C VAL A 122 11.59 5.20 2.10
N ALA A 123 12.71 5.46 1.40
CA ALA A 123 13.94 5.92 2.05
C ALA A 123 13.77 7.28 2.74
N VAL A 124 13.09 8.22 2.07
CA VAL A 124 12.81 9.57 2.62
C VAL A 124 11.78 9.51 3.75
N ALA A 125 10.83 8.57 3.72
CA ALA A 125 9.78 8.40 4.73
C ALA A 125 10.31 8.17 6.16
N ALA A 126 11.55 7.68 6.31
CA ALA A 126 12.18 7.55 7.61
C ALA A 126 12.57 8.91 8.25
N SER A 127 12.63 9.99 7.47
CA SER A 127 12.98 11.33 7.94
C SER A 127 11.77 12.16 8.38
N HIS A 128 12.02 13.33 8.99
CA HIS A 128 10.98 14.33 9.33
C HIS A 128 10.93 15.51 8.35
N VAL A 129 11.57 15.37 7.18
CA VAL A 129 11.62 16.44 6.19
C VAL A 129 10.29 16.48 5.42
N PRO A 130 9.70 17.67 5.19
CA PRO A 130 8.54 17.81 4.32
C PRO A 130 8.84 17.32 2.90
N VAL A 131 7.89 16.60 2.29
CA VAL A 131 8.03 16.05 0.94
C VAL A 131 6.97 16.65 0.02
N VAL A 132 7.41 17.12 -1.15
CA VAL A 132 6.53 17.58 -2.22
C VAL A 132 6.46 16.48 -3.27
N LEU A 133 5.24 16.05 -3.61
CA LEU A 133 4.99 15.09 -4.69
C LEU A 133 4.46 15.84 -5.91
N SER A 134 5.21 15.79 -7.00
CA SER A 134 4.84 16.42 -8.28
C SER A 134 4.48 15.36 -9.31
N GLY A 135 3.50 15.68 -10.17
CA GLY A 135 3.05 14.82 -11.25
C GLY A 135 1.64 15.19 -11.70
N GLU A 136 1.22 14.68 -12.84
CA GLU A 136 -0.10 14.94 -13.40
C GLU A 136 -1.23 14.47 -12.47
N VAL A 137 -2.46 14.95 -12.72
CA VAL A 137 -3.63 14.49 -11.98
C VAL A 137 -3.85 13.00 -12.25
N GLY A 138 -4.11 12.21 -11.21
CA GLY A 138 -4.40 10.77 -11.34
C GLY A 138 -3.19 9.83 -11.40
N VAL A 139 -1.94 10.31 -11.39
CA VAL A 139 -0.74 9.44 -11.47
C VAL A 139 -0.41 8.65 -10.18
N GLY A 140 -1.30 8.66 -9.18
CA GLY A 140 -1.11 7.90 -7.94
C GLY A 140 -0.30 8.60 -6.84
N LYS A 141 -0.18 9.94 -6.87
CA LYS A 141 0.50 10.72 -5.82
C LYS A 141 -0.02 10.43 -4.41
N GLN A 142 -1.34 10.31 -4.27
CA GLN A 142 -1.98 9.99 -2.99
C GLN A 142 -1.59 8.58 -2.49
N SER A 143 -1.61 7.57 -3.38
CA SER A 143 -1.18 6.21 -3.03
C SER A 143 0.29 6.19 -2.60
N LEU A 144 1.15 6.93 -3.29
CA LEU A 144 2.57 7.07 -2.93
C LEU A 144 2.75 7.77 -1.57
N ALA A 145 2.00 8.83 -1.31
CA ALA A 145 2.05 9.54 -0.03
C ALA A 145 1.58 8.64 1.14
N ARG A 146 0.55 7.82 0.93
CA ARG A 146 0.10 6.82 1.91
C ARG A 146 1.14 5.73 2.15
N LEU A 147 1.82 5.28 1.09
CA LEU A 147 2.94 4.35 1.21
C LEU A 147 4.05 4.95 2.07
N MET A 148 4.39 6.23 1.86
CA MET A 148 5.37 6.93 2.68
C MET A 148 4.93 7.01 4.14
N HIS A 149 3.67 7.33 4.43
CA HIS A 149 3.16 7.30 5.80
C HIS A 149 3.28 5.92 6.45
N ALA A 150 2.86 4.85 5.76
CA ALA A 150 2.96 3.48 6.24
C ALA A 150 4.41 3.01 6.46
N ALA A 151 5.36 3.54 5.68
CA ALA A 151 6.79 3.26 5.81
C ALA A 151 7.50 4.16 6.85
N SER A 152 6.85 5.25 7.28
CA SER A 152 7.46 6.23 8.18
C SER A 152 7.51 5.74 9.64
N ARG A 153 8.14 6.53 10.50
CA ARG A 153 8.11 6.34 11.97
C ARG A 153 6.83 6.86 12.63
N SER A 154 5.92 7.40 11.83
CA SER A 154 4.64 7.95 12.28
C SER A 154 3.73 6.82 12.77
N THR A 155 3.43 6.80 14.07
CA THR A 155 2.42 5.90 14.65
C THR A 155 1.07 6.59 14.86
N GLY A 156 1.00 7.89 14.56
CA GLY A 156 -0.20 8.71 14.67
C GLY A 156 -0.98 8.78 13.36
N ALA A 157 -1.91 9.72 13.30
CA ALA A 157 -2.91 9.77 12.23
C ALA A 157 -2.33 10.16 10.86
N TRP A 158 -2.98 9.67 9.81
CA TRP A 158 -2.92 10.24 8.47
C TRP A 158 -4.04 11.28 8.33
N ILE A 159 -3.69 12.54 8.12
CA ILE A 159 -4.62 13.67 8.07
C ILE A 159 -4.58 14.25 6.66
N PRO A 160 -5.54 13.91 5.78
CA PRO A 160 -5.65 14.55 4.48
C PRO A 160 -6.28 15.94 4.61
N ALA A 161 -5.81 16.88 3.80
CA ALA A 161 -6.39 18.20 3.64
C ALA A 161 -6.32 18.58 2.17
N ASN A 162 -7.46 18.96 1.58
CA ASN A 162 -7.45 19.58 0.27
C ASN A 162 -7.22 21.09 0.45
N CYS A 163 -6.19 21.64 -0.20
CA CYS A 163 -5.90 23.06 -0.12
C CYS A 163 -6.96 23.95 -0.77
N SER A 164 -7.83 23.44 -1.64
CA SER A 164 -8.96 24.20 -2.19
C SER A 164 -10.17 24.26 -1.25
N SER A 165 -10.27 23.35 -0.28
CA SER A 165 -11.34 23.30 0.72
C SER A 165 -10.84 22.75 2.06
N PHE A 166 -10.65 23.66 3.02
CA PHE A 166 -10.26 23.29 4.39
C PHE A 166 -11.41 22.73 5.24
N GLU A 167 -12.64 22.71 4.71
CA GLU A 167 -13.83 22.25 5.45
C GLU A 167 -13.77 20.75 5.79
N ASP A 168 -13.07 19.95 4.97
CA ASP A 168 -12.96 18.50 5.13
C ASP A 168 -11.79 18.07 6.04
N VAL A 169 -11.04 19.03 6.59
CA VAL A 169 -9.90 18.72 7.46
C VAL A 169 -10.38 18.34 8.84
N ASP A 170 -9.94 17.19 9.35
CA ASP A 170 -10.15 16.81 10.74
C ASP A 170 -9.29 17.68 11.67
N MET A 171 -9.85 18.83 12.07
CA MET A 171 -9.24 19.78 12.99
C MET A 171 -8.97 19.18 14.36
N GLY A 172 -9.76 18.18 14.77
CA GLY A 172 -9.57 17.45 16.01
C GLY A 172 -8.30 16.58 15.97
N ALA A 173 -8.12 15.80 14.90
CA ALA A 173 -6.91 15.02 14.67
C ALA A 173 -5.68 15.93 14.52
N LEU A 174 -5.81 17.05 13.80
CA LEU A 174 -4.73 18.02 13.63
C LEU A 174 -4.31 18.62 14.99
N ALA A 175 -5.25 19.08 15.79
CA ALA A 175 -4.98 19.62 17.13
C ALA A 175 -4.32 18.59 18.06
N GLN A 176 -4.79 17.33 18.03
CA GLN A 176 -4.21 16.24 18.82
C GLN A 176 -2.76 15.96 18.40
N SER A 177 -2.46 15.99 17.10
CA SER A 177 -1.10 15.78 16.58
C SER A 177 -0.15 16.94 16.87
N ALA A 178 -0.66 18.17 16.98
CA ALA A 178 0.12 19.37 17.26
C ALA A 178 0.53 19.53 18.74
N GLY A 179 -0.05 18.73 19.64
CA GLY A 179 0.26 18.78 21.07
C GLY A 179 1.64 18.20 21.42
N ARG A 180 2.25 18.68 22.51
CA ARG A 180 3.55 18.17 23.03
C ARG A 180 3.59 16.68 23.37
N ALA A 181 2.42 16.05 23.54
CA ALA A 181 2.25 14.62 23.79
C ALA A 181 1.55 13.89 22.62
N GLY A 182 1.33 14.56 21.49
CA GLY A 182 0.70 14.00 20.31
C GLY A 182 1.59 12.94 19.67
N ALA A 183 1.00 11.83 19.25
CA ALA A 183 1.70 10.86 18.41
C ALA A 183 2.13 11.55 17.10
N PRO A 184 3.33 11.27 16.58
CA PRO A 184 3.75 11.81 15.28
C PRO A 184 2.71 11.43 14.23
N ALA A 185 2.20 12.41 13.50
CA ALA A 185 1.16 12.26 12.48
C ALA A 185 1.71 12.70 11.11
N THR A 186 0.99 12.36 10.05
CA THR A 186 1.30 12.82 8.69
C THR A 186 0.16 13.68 8.17
N LEU A 187 0.44 14.95 7.90
CA LEU A 187 -0.46 15.87 7.20
C LEU A 187 -0.18 15.79 5.70
N PHE A 188 -1.19 15.43 4.92
CA PHE A 188 -1.14 15.40 3.46
C PHE A 188 -1.92 16.58 2.90
N LEU A 189 -1.22 17.47 2.20
CA LEU A 189 -1.81 18.64 1.54
C LEU A 189 -1.97 18.33 0.05
N ASP A 190 -3.20 18.14 -0.39
CA ASP A 190 -3.53 17.97 -1.80
C ASP A 190 -3.76 19.32 -2.47
N GLU A 191 -3.49 19.40 -3.78
CA GLU A 191 -3.71 20.63 -4.57
C GLU A 191 -2.98 21.88 -4.02
N LEU A 192 -1.76 21.71 -3.49
CA LEU A 192 -0.92 22.78 -2.91
C LEU A 192 -0.84 24.08 -3.74
N GLY A 193 -0.99 24.02 -5.06
CA GLY A 193 -1.00 25.20 -5.95
C GLY A 193 -2.15 26.17 -5.66
N GLU A 194 -3.29 25.67 -5.19
CA GLU A 194 -4.50 26.45 -4.90
C GLU A 194 -4.35 27.37 -3.67
N LEU A 195 -3.36 27.12 -2.80
CA LEU A 195 -3.05 28.01 -1.67
C LEU A 195 -2.69 29.42 -2.14
N SER A 196 -2.10 29.55 -3.32
CA SER A 196 -1.73 30.85 -3.88
C SER A 196 -2.94 31.65 -4.37
N ALA A 197 -4.04 30.98 -4.72
CA ALA A 197 -5.28 31.60 -5.17
C ALA A 197 -6.17 32.09 -4.02
N LEU A 198 -6.13 31.44 -2.85
CA LEU A 198 -6.89 31.82 -1.65
C LEU A 198 -6.28 33.02 -0.88
N GLY A 199 -5.05 33.40 -1.22
CA GLY A 199 -4.34 34.54 -0.62
C GLY A 199 -4.54 35.88 -1.34
N GLN A 200 -5.43 35.95 -2.34
CA GLN A 200 -5.77 37.17 -3.09
C GLN A 200 -7.18 37.69 -2.78
#